data_AF-A0A2S8P258-F1
#
_entry.id   AF-A0A2S8P258-F1
#
_cell.length_a   1.000
_cell.length_b   1.000
_cell.length_c   1.000
_cell.angle_alpha   90.00
_cell.angle_beta   90.00
_cell.angle_gamma   90.00
#
_symmetry.space_group_name_H-M   'P 1'
#
loop_
_entity.id
_entity.type
_entity.pdbx_description
1 polymer ?
#
loop_
_entity_poly.entity_id
_entity_poly.type
_entity_poly.pdbx_seq_one_letter_code
_entity_poly.pdbx_strand_id
1 'polypeptide(L)'
;MCGRFTIIDPIDSIMERYLASDTKGFDYRPNYNAAPMQFIPSIIATSNGNRLGSLRWGLVPSLAKDDKIGAKMINARAETLNEKPSFRRLVSTKRCIIPCSGFYEWKKEDSGKQPMRILMRDGSIFSLAGLFDTWLDPDGKKLSTCTIITTEFKHDESNGLQ
;
A
#
# COMPACT_ATOMS: atom_id res chain seq x y z
N MET A 1 -5.76 0.18 -11.45
CA MET A 1 -5.62 -0.74 -10.30
C MET A 1 -4.15 -1.07 -10.20
N CYS A 2 -3.41 -0.49 -9.25
CA CYS A 2 -1.98 -0.77 -9.15
C CYS A 2 -1.77 -2.18 -8.56
N GLY A 3 -1.12 -3.05 -9.34
CA GLY A 3 -0.78 -4.42 -8.93
C GLY A 3 0.71 -4.63 -8.69
N ARG A 4 1.54 -3.62 -8.95
CA ARG A 4 2.98 -3.60 -8.67
C ARG A 4 3.42 -2.19 -8.35
N PHE A 5 4.40 -2.06 -7.45
CA PHE A 5 5.04 -0.77 -7.22
C PHE A 5 6.53 -0.89 -6.91
N THR A 6 7.20 0.26 -6.82
CA THR A 6 8.60 0.42 -6.49
C THR A 6 8.73 1.19 -5.20
N ILE A 7 9.61 0.73 -4.32
CA ILE A 7 10.07 1.47 -3.14
C ILE A 7 11.57 1.26 -3.05
N ILE A 8 12.33 2.20 -3.59
CA ILE A 8 13.77 2.04 -3.84
C ILE A 8 14.62 3.01 -3.02
N ASP A 9 13.97 3.93 -2.33
CA ASP A 9 14.61 4.97 -1.56
C ASP A 9 15.36 4.40 -0.35
N PRO A 10 16.47 5.02 0.09
CA PRO A 10 17.14 4.65 1.32
C PRO A 10 16.18 4.70 2.52
N ILE A 11 16.39 3.79 3.49
CA ILE A 11 15.55 3.73 4.69
C ILE A 11 15.55 5.07 5.43
N ASP A 12 16.70 5.74 5.52
CA ASP A 12 16.84 7.02 6.23
C ASP A 12 15.96 8.11 5.59
N SER A 13 15.92 8.18 4.26
CA SER A 13 15.04 9.13 3.53
C SER A 13 13.56 8.85 3.78
N ILE A 14 13.17 7.58 3.89
CA ILE A 14 11.80 7.19 4.26
C ILE A 14 11.52 7.62 5.70
N MET A 15 12.41 7.27 6.64
CA MET A 15 12.23 7.57 8.06
C MET A 15 12.13 9.07 8.31
N GLU A 16 13.00 9.87 7.69
CA GLU A 16 12.98 11.33 7.74
C GLU A 16 11.67 11.90 7.18
N ARG A 17 11.28 11.50 5.96
CA ARG A 17 10.06 11.98 5.30
C ARG A 17 8.80 11.79 6.14
N TYR A 18 8.72 10.66 6.85
CA TYR A 18 7.52 10.27 7.59
C TYR A 18 7.64 10.51 9.10
N LEU A 19 8.73 11.13 9.57
CA LEU A 19 9.04 11.32 10.99
C LEU A 19 8.89 10.02 11.77
N ALA A 20 9.31 8.90 11.16
CA ALA A 20 9.26 7.59 11.77
C ALA A 20 10.50 7.38 12.63
N SER A 21 10.33 6.81 13.81
CA SER A 21 11.40 6.69 14.82
C SER A 21 11.74 5.24 15.19
N ASP A 22 11.02 4.27 14.64
CA ASP A 22 11.18 2.85 14.94
C ASP A 22 10.98 1.99 13.70
N THR A 23 11.81 0.96 13.54
CA THR A 23 11.78 -0.05 12.46
C THR A 23 11.50 -1.46 12.99
N LYS A 24 11.06 -1.61 14.25
CA LYS A 24 10.87 -2.88 14.97
C LYS A 24 10.44 -4.05 14.07
N GLY A 25 11.37 -4.98 13.88
CA GLY A 25 11.14 -6.26 13.23
C GLY A 25 11.02 -6.21 11.70
N PHE A 26 11.52 -5.16 11.04
CA PHE A 26 11.49 -5.04 9.58
C PHE A 26 12.89 -4.76 9.01
N ASP A 27 13.45 -5.75 8.30
CA ASP A 27 14.65 -5.58 7.47
C ASP A 27 14.25 -4.96 6.13
N TYR A 28 14.25 -3.63 6.05
CA TYR A 28 13.91 -2.93 4.82
C TYR A 28 14.95 -3.18 3.75
N ARG A 29 14.48 -3.48 2.53
CA ARG A 29 15.32 -3.53 1.32
C ARG A 29 14.62 -2.81 0.18
N PRO A 30 15.36 -2.03 -0.64
CA PRO A 30 14.85 -1.51 -1.89
C PRO A 30 14.19 -2.61 -2.73
N ASN A 31 12.98 -2.34 -3.21
CA ASN A 31 12.20 -3.27 -4.00
C ASN A 31 11.71 -2.58 -5.29
N TYR A 32 12.29 -3.00 -6.42
CA TYR A 32 11.94 -2.52 -7.77
C TYR A 32 10.68 -3.19 -8.33
N ASN A 33 10.12 -4.15 -7.59
CA ASN A 33 8.98 -4.93 -8.04
C ASN A 33 8.18 -5.50 -6.84
N ALA A 34 7.69 -4.61 -5.98
CA ALA A 34 6.80 -5.00 -4.90
C ALA A 34 5.49 -5.54 -5.50
N ALA A 35 5.11 -6.74 -5.07
CA ALA A 35 3.96 -7.48 -5.58
C ALA A 35 3.01 -7.89 -4.43
N PRO A 36 1.74 -8.18 -4.74
CA PRO A 36 0.81 -8.74 -3.78
C PRO A 36 1.37 -9.95 -3.02
N MET A 37 0.87 -10.13 -1.80
CA MET A 37 1.23 -11.17 -0.85
C MET A 37 2.66 -11.05 -0.28
N GLN A 38 3.44 -10.05 -0.69
CA GLN A 38 4.70 -9.70 -0.07
C GLN A 38 4.49 -8.77 1.13
N PHE A 39 5.43 -8.80 2.06
CA PHE A 39 5.52 -7.79 3.12
C PHE A 39 6.13 -6.51 2.56
N ILE A 40 5.48 -5.37 2.81
CA ILE A 40 5.87 -4.06 2.28
C ILE A 40 6.05 -3.04 3.40
N PRO A 41 6.95 -2.04 3.22
CA PRO A 41 7.10 -0.95 4.17
C PRO A 41 5.79 -0.20 4.34
N SER A 42 5.40 0.07 5.58
CA SER A 42 4.15 0.75 5.91
C SER A 42 4.34 1.67 7.09
N ILE A 43 4.02 2.94 6.94
CA ILE A 43 4.03 3.91 8.03
C ILE A 43 2.72 3.79 8.81
N ILE A 44 2.85 3.58 10.11
CA ILE A 44 1.72 3.40 11.03
C ILE A 44 1.85 4.41 12.17
N ALA A 45 0.79 5.19 12.40
CA ALA A 45 0.73 6.11 13.53
C ALA A 45 0.55 5.33 14.85
N THR A 46 1.26 5.76 15.89
CA THR A 46 1.14 5.23 17.25
C THR A 46 1.04 6.38 18.26
N SER A 47 0.82 6.07 19.54
CA SER A 47 0.86 7.06 20.62
C SER A 47 2.22 7.76 20.75
N ASN A 48 3.30 7.12 20.28
CA ASN A 48 4.67 7.61 20.42
C ASN A 48 5.20 8.20 19.10
N GLY A 49 4.31 8.55 18.17
CA GLY A 49 4.65 9.01 16.83
C GLY A 49 4.54 7.92 15.77
N ASN A 50 5.04 8.21 14.58
CA ASN A 50 5.01 7.30 13.45
C ASN A 50 6.09 6.22 13.60
N ARG A 51 5.79 5.02 13.10
CA ARG A 51 6.79 3.96 12.95
C ARG A 51 6.75 3.36 11.56
N LEU A 52 7.89 2.83 11.12
CA LEU A 52 7.97 2.00 9.94
C LEU A 52 7.68 0.55 10.35
N GLY A 53 6.59 0.00 9.81
CA GLY A 53 6.18 -1.38 10.00
C GLY A 53 6.27 -2.20 8.73
N SER A 54 6.01 -3.50 8.89
CA SER A 54 5.94 -4.49 7.83
C SER A 54 4.51 -5.05 7.77
N LEU A 55 3.81 -4.84 6.66
CA LEU A 55 2.45 -5.35 6.44
C LEU A 55 2.42 -6.18 5.17
N ARG A 56 1.76 -7.34 5.19
CA ARG A 56 1.54 -8.13 3.98
C ARG A 56 0.52 -7.43 3.08
N TRP A 57 0.88 -7.14 1.83
CA TRP A 57 -0.03 -6.52 0.86
C TRP A 57 -1.06 -7.53 0.36
N GLY A 58 -2.30 -7.39 0.83
CA GLY A 58 -3.38 -8.36 0.63
C GLY A 58 -4.12 -8.53 1.94
N LEU A 59 -5.09 -7.64 2.18
CA LEU A 59 -5.76 -7.50 3.47
C LEU A 59 -6.53 -8.76 3.87
N VAL A 60 -6.27 -9.24 5.07
CA VAL A 60 -7.03 -10.29 5.75
C VAL A 60 -7.80 -9.63 6.88
N PRO A 61 -9.13 -9.49 6.76
CA PRO A 61 -9.95 -8.99 7.85
C PRO A 61 -9.80 -9.87 9.09
N SER A 62 -9.77 -9.28 10.29
CA SER A 62 -9.65 -10.01 11.56
C SER A 62 -10.75 -11.07 11.79
N LEU A 63 -11.91 -10.91 11.14
CA LEU A 63 -13.04 -11.84 11.20
C LEU A 63 -13.05 -12.88 10.05
N ALA A 64 -12.01 -12.91 9.22
CA ALA A 64 -11.91 -13.87 8.12
C ALA A 64 -11.66 -15.29 8.67
N LYS A 65 -12.19 -16.29 7.96
CA LYS A 65 -11.98 -17.71 8.29
C LYS A 65 -10.63 -18.26 7.80
N ASP A 66 -10.08 -17.66 6.74
CA ASP A 66 -8.87 -18.10 6.05
C ASP A 66 -8.14 -16.85 5.51
N ASP A 67 -6.80 -16.86 5.55
CA ASP A 67 -5.94 -15.77 5.10
C ASP A 67 -5.85 -15.64 3.57
N LYS A 68 -6.25 -16.67 2.81
CA LYS A 68 -6.30 -16.68 1.33
C LYS A 68 -7.17 -15.57 0.75
N ILE A 69 -8.13 -15.05 1.52
CA ILE A 69 -8.95 -13.91 1.09
C ILE A 69 -8.07 -12.69 0.74
N GLY A 70 -6.89 -12.58 1.35
CA GLY A 70 -5.92 -11.49 1.12
C GLY A 70 -5.53 -11.33 -0.35
N ALA A 71 -5.45 -12.42 -1.12
CA ALA A 71 -5.12 -12.37 -2.55
C ALA A 71 -6.15 -11.58 -3.39
N LYS A 72 -7.39 -11.46 -2.89
CA LYS A 72 -8.48 -10.70 -3.53
C LYS A 72 -8.65 -9.29 -2.97
N MET A 73 -7.89 -8.93 -1.92
CA MET A 73 -8.06 -7.70 -1.15
C MET A 73 -6.82 -6.80 -1.20
N ILE A 74 -6.10 -6.83 -2.31
CA ILE A 74 -4.90 -6.01 -2.54
C ILE A 74 -5.23 -4.52 -2.70
N ASN A 75 -6.43 -4.20 -3.19
CA ASN A 75 -6.89 -2.84 -3.42
C ASN A 75 -8.29 -2.61 -2.83
N ALA A 76 -8.55 -1.40 -2.37
CA ALA A 76 -9.84 -0.95 -1.89
C ALA A 76 -10.26 0.35 -2.59
N ARG A 77 -11.42 0.35 -3.23
CA ARG A 77 -11.94 1.52 -3.94
C ARG A 77 -12.46 2.57 -2.96
N ALA A 78 -11.89 3.77 -3.00
CA ALA A 78 -12.26 4.90 -2.15
C ALA A 78 -13.78 5.14 -2.14
N GLU A 79 -14.40 4.98 -3.30
CA GLU A 79 -15.82 5.20 -3.58
C GLU A 79 -16.73 4.28 -2.75
N THR A 80 -16.23 3.11 -2.30
CA THR A 80 -17.03 2.10 -1.56
C THR A 80 -16.44 1.72 -0.20
N LEU A 81 -15.44 2.46 0.29
CA LEU A 81 -14.74 2.15 1.54
C LEU A 81 -15.68 2.10 2.76
N ASN A 82 -16.64 3.03 2.82
CA ASN A 82 -17.57 3.17 3.95
C ASN A 82 -18.77 2.21 3.88
N GLU A 83 -18.92 1.49 2.77
CA GLU A 83 -20.02 0.56 2.54
C GLU A 83 -19.60 -0.88 2.83
N LYS A 84 -18.39 -1.26 2.41
CA LYS A 84 -17.92 -2.65 2.52
C LYS A 84 -17.51 -2.99 3.97
N PRO A 85 -18.11 -4.02 4.60
CA PRO A 85 -17.81 -4.40 5.98
C PRO A 85 -16.33 -4.67 6.25
N SER A 86 -15.61 -5.23 5.27
CA SER A 86 -14.19 -5.52 5.38
C SER A 86 -13.31 -4.27 5.53
N PHE A 87 -13.78 -3.10 5.10
CA PHE A 87 -13.01 -1.84 5.10
C PHE A 87 -13.61 -0.80 6.05
N ARG A 88 -14.94 -0.67 6.11
CA ARG A 88 -15.64 0.39 6.86
C ARG A 88 -15.13 0.58 8.28
N ARG A 89 -14.94 -0.51 9.03
CA ARG A 89 -14.44 -0.46 10.42
C ARG A 89 -12.99 0.00 10.56
N LEU A 90 -12.20 -0.14 9.49
CA LEU A 90 -10.77 0.16 9.47
C LEU A 90 -10.50 1.65 9.20
N VAL A 91 -11.40 2.32 8.48
CA VAL A 91 -11.20 3.71 8.02
C VAL A 91 -10.88 4.66 9.17
N SER A 92 -11.53 4.50 10.32
CA SER A 92 -11.34 5.39 11.49
C SER A 92 -10.13 5.03 12.36
N THR A 93 -9.67 3.77 12.35
CA THR A 93 -8.75 3.27 13.39
C THR A 93 -7.50 2.57 12.86
N LYS A 94 -7.48 2.16 11.60
CA LYS A 94 -6.44 1.29 11.03
C LYS A 94 -5.96 1.79 9.68
N ARG A 95 -5.53 3.05 9.64
CA ARG A 95 -4.92 3.68 8.47
C ARG A 95 -3.42 3.49 8.46
N CYS A 96 -2.84 3.30 7.29
CA CYS A 96 -1.41 3.33 7.07
C CYS A 96 -1.08 4.14 5.81
N ILE A 97 0.19 4.52 5.70
CA ILE A 97 0.74 5.11 4.48
C ILE A 97 1.75 4.11 3.91
N ILE A 98 1.69 3.85 2.61
CA ILE A 98 2.66 3.04 1.88
C ILE A 98 3.62 3.98 1.14
N PRO A 99 4.89 4.07 1.55
CA PRO A 99 5.91 4.79 0.79
C PRO A 99 6.09 4.18 -0.60
N CYS A 100 6.19 5.03 -1.61
CA CYS A 100 6.27 4.60 -3.00
C CYS A 100 7.17 5.55 -3.81
N SER A 101 8.07 4.97 -4.62
CA SER A 101 8.90 5.71 -5.60
C SER A 101 8.30 5.65 -7.01
N GLY A 102 7.25 4.86 -7.20
CA GLY A 102 6.55 4.70 -8.48
C GLY A 102 5.71 3.43 -8.50
N PHE A 103 4.69 3.37 -9.36
CA PHE A 103 3.88 2.15 -9.55
C PHE A 103 3.76 1.78 -11.03
N TYR A 104 3.43 0.52 -11.29
CA TYR A 104 3.23 0.04 -12.66
C TYR A 104 1.75 -0.09 -12.99
N GLU A 105 1.40 0.39 -14.19
CA GLU A 105 0.12 0.13 -14.84
C GLU A 105 0.38 -0.39 -16.25
N TRP A 106 -0.56 -1.15 -16.78
CA TRP A 106 -0.45 -1.70 -18.12
C TRP A 106 -1.41 -0.96 -19.04
N LYS A 107 -0.84 -0.17 -19.94
CA LYS A 107 -1.57 0.49 -21.00
C LYS A 107 -1.96 -0.56 -22.03
N LYS A 108 -3.26 -0.64 -22.35
CA LYS A 108 -3.74 -1.48 -23.45
C LYS A 108 -3.39 -0.80 -24.77
N GLU A 109 -2.81 -1.55 -25.68
CA GLU A 109 -2.50 -1.16 -27.05
C GLU A 109 -2.95 -2.27 -27.99
N ASP A 110 -3.05 -1.99 -29.29
CA ASP A 110 -3.54 -2.97 -30.27
C ASP A 110 -2.67 -4.23 -30.32
N SER A 111 -1.37 -4.10 -30.05
CA SER A 111 -0.39 -5.19 -29.99
C SER A 111 -0.32 -5.90 -28.64
N GLY A 112 -1.07 -5.47 -27.62
CA GLY A 112 -1.09 -6.10 -26.30
C GLY A 112 -1.10 -5.12 -25.12
N LYS A 113 -0.23 -5.36 -24.14
CA LYS A 113 -0.14 -4.55 -22.92
C LYS A 113 1.27 -4.00 -22.75
N GLN A 114 1.41 -2.69 -22.83
CA GLN A 114 2.67 -2.00 -22.55
C GLN A 114 2.75 -1.66 -21.05
N PRO A 115 3.74 -2.17 -20.30
CA PRO A 115 3.97 -1.73 -18.93
C PRO A 115 4.46 -0.27 -18.91
N MET A 116 3.80 0.54 -18.10
CA MET A 116 4.12 1.94 -17.83
C MET A 116 4.49 2.08 -16.36
N ARG A 117 5.62 2.73 -16.08
CA ARG A 117 5.99 3.13 -14.72
C ARG A 117 5.59 4.58 -14.49
N ILE A 118 4.75 4.80 -13.49
CA ILE A 118 4.25 6.12 -13.09
C ILE A 118 4.99 6.55 -11.83
N LEU A 119 5.55 7.75 -11.83
CA LEU A 119 6.32 8.33 -10.72
C LEU A 119 6.15 9.85 -10.68
N MET A 120 6.63 10.48 -9.60
CA MET A 120 6.69 11.94 -9.51
C MET A 120 7.68 12.51 -10.53
N ARG A 121 7.41 13.71 -11.06
CA ARG A 121 8.26 14.37 -12.08
C ARG A 121 9.68 14.63 -11.57
N ASP A 122 9.82 14.93 -10.29
CA ASP A 122 11.09 15.17 -9.62
C ASP A 122 11.75 13.88 -9.09
N GLY A 123 11.12 12.72 -9.28
CA GLY A 123 11.60 11.44 -8.77
C GLY A 123 11.42 11.24 -7.26
N SER A 124 10.75 12.16 -6.56
CA SER A 124 10.57 12.08 -5.11
C SER A 124 9.64 10.95 -4.66
N ILE A 125 9.82 10.52 -3.40
CA ILE A 125 8.92 9.60 -2.70
C ILE A 125 7.51 10.22 -2.65
N PHE A 126 6.50 9.46 -3.01
CA PHE A 126 5.10 9.79 -2.74
C PHE A 126 4.43 8.70 -1.91
N SER A 127 3.19 8.95 -1.55
CA SER A 127 2.47 8.18 -0.56
C SER A 127 1.21 7.59 -1.16
N LEU A 128 1.01 6.28 -0.99
CA LEU A 128 -0.27 5.64 -1.26
C LEU A 128 -1.02 5.49 0.06
N ALA A 129 -2.30 5.86 0.08
CA ALA A 129 -3.15 5.66 1.24
C ALA A 129 -3.49 4.17 1.39
N GLY A 130 -3.46 3.66 2.61
CA GLY A 130 -3.78 2.26 2.89
C GLY A 130 -4.63 2.08 4.14
N LEU A 131 -5.26 0.91 4.22
CA LEU A 131 -5.86 0.39 5.44
C LEU A 131 -5.15 -0.89 5.82
N PHE A 132 -5.06 -1.16 7.12
CA PHE A 132 -4.46 -2.39 7.63
C PHE A 132 -5.36 -3.10 8.61
N ASP A 133 -5.07 -4.37 8.87
CA ASP A 133 -5.69 -5.11 9.95
C ASP A 133 -4.76 -6.23 10.43
N THR A 134 -5.05 -6.77 11.61
CA THR A 134 -4.34 -7.91 12.18
C THR A 134 -5.32 -9.07 12.35
N TRP A 135 -5.05 -10.15 11.61
CA TRP A 135 -5.74 -11.42 11.73
C TRP A 135 -4.96 -12.36 12.64
N LEU A 136 -5.67 -13.21 13.38
CA LEU A 136 -5.09 -14.30 14.16
C LEU A 136 -5.39 -15.60 13.42
N ASP A 137 -4.37 -16.39 13.16
CA ASP A 137 -4.57 -17.74 12.65
C ASP A 137 -5.14 -18.67 13.75
N PRO A 138 -5.58 -19.89 13.40
CA PRO A 138 -6.12 -20.84 14.37
C PRO A 138 -5.15 -21.20 15.51
N ASP A 139 -3.84 -21.04 15.29
CA ASP A 139 -2.78 -21.29 16.27
C ASP A 139 -2.44 -20.04 17.12
N GLY A 140 -3.14 -18.92 16.89
CA GLY A 140 -2.97 -17.66 17.61
C GLY A 140 -1.83 -16.77 17.10
N LYS A 141 -1.22 -17.10 15.96
CA LYS A 141 -0.17 -16.27 15.34
C LYS A 141 -0.80 -15.06 14.67
N LYS A 142 -0.19 -13.89 14.90
CA LYS A 142 -0.61 -12.62 14.30
C LYS A 142 -0.11 -12.51 12.86
N LEU A 143 -1.01 -12.13 11.96
CA LEU A 143 -0.72 -11.72 10.60
C LEU A 143 -1.27 -10.31 10.37
N SER A 144 -0.36 -9.33 10.25
CA SER A 144 -0.74 -7.96 9.92
C SER A 144 -0.65 -7.74 8.41
N THR A 145 -1.74 -7.24 7.84
CA THR A 145 -1.92 -7.13 6.39
C THR A 145 -2.49 -5.76 6.02
N CYS A 146 -2.33 -5.34 4.77
CA CYS A 146 -2.83 -4.07 4.28
C CYS A 146 -3.48 -4.17 2.90
N THR A 147 -4.26 -3.16 2.57
CA THR A 147 -4.81 -2.90 1.23
C THR A 147 -4.44 -1.48 0.81
N ILE A 148 -4.20 -1.26 -0.48
CA ILE A 148 -3.95 0.07 -1.02
C ILE A 148 -5.29 0.67 -1.48
N ILE A 149 -5.54 1.92 -1.10
CA ILE A 149 -6.71 2.65 -1.54
C ILE A 149 -6.48 3.15 -2.96
N THR A 150 -7.42 2.84 -3.84
CA THR A 150 -7.47 3.34 -5.22
C THR A 150 -8.64 4.28 -5.37
N THR A 151 -8.55 5.22 -6.31
CA THR A 151 -9.67 6.05 -6.72
C THR A 151 -9.74 6.12 -8.25
N GLU A 152 -10.80 6.70 -8.78
CA GLU A 152 -10.94 7.00 -10.20
C GLU A 152 -9.77 7.86 -10.71
N PHE A 153 -9.28 7.50 -11.89
CA PHE A 153 -8.35 8.34 -12.61
C PHE A 153 -9.09 9.60 -13.07
N LYS A 154 -8.59 10.77 -12.65
CA LYS A 154 -9.00 12.04 -13.23
C LYS A 154 -7.91 12.48 -14.20
N HIS A 155 -8.28 12.66 -15.46
CA HIS A 155 -7.41 13.31 -16.43
C HIS A 155 -7.27 14.77 -16.00
N ASP A 156 -6.04 15.20 -15.75
CA ASP A 156 -5.77 16.60 -15.48
C ASP A 156 -5.55 17.33 -16.81
N GLU A 157 -6.55 18.08 -17.26
CA GLU A 157 -6.46 18.90 -18.48
C GLU A 157 -5.61 20.17 -18.26
N SER A 158 -5.15 20.45 -17.03
CA SER A 158 -4.45 21.71 -16.71
C SER A 158 -2.99 21.77 -17.15
N ASN A 159 -2.40 20.68 -17.65
CA ASN A 159 -1.08 20.69 -18.28
C ASN A 159 -1.22 20.53 -19.79
N GLY A 160 -1.63 21.61 -20.44
CA GLY A 160 -1.38 21.83 -21.86
C GLY A 160 0.13 21.87 -22.11
N LEU A 161 0.70 20.73 -22.49
CA LEU A 161 1.96 20.66 -23.21
C LEU A 161 1.65 19.97 -24.54
N GLN A 162 1.65 20.79 -25.59
CA GLN A 162 1.92 20.36 -26.96
C GLN A 162 3.31 19.71 -27.05
#